data_AF-A0A066YJR2-F1
#
_entry.id   AF-A0A066YJR2-F1
#
_cell.length_a   1.000
_cell.length_b   1.000
_cell.length_c   1.000
_cell.angle_alpha   90.00
_cell.angle_beta   90.00
_cell.angle_gamma   90.00
#
_symmetry.space_group_name_H-M   'P 1'
#
loop_
_entity.id
_entity.type
_entity.pdbx_description
1 polymer ?
#
loop_
_entity_poly.entity_id
_entity_poly.type
_entity_poly.pdbx_seq_one_letter_code
_entity_poly.pdbx_strand_id
1 'polypeptide(L)'
;MVEEVSGLTELSGGVAGPEALRPLVAQTLAALTAGAVRRGGPVIAGEPEAVTEAVRAALADAQGPGALGQLVELLAHGAADPADPACAAHLHCPPLAVAVAADLAVSALNPSQDSWDQAPPPPPWRANSSPNSPAPSASGPNVRPACSPPAAPSPT
;
A
#
# COMPACT_ATOMS: atom_id res chain seq x y z
N MET A 1 14.87 22.08 -16.73
CA MET A 1 14.51 21.53 -15.40
C MET A 1 13.11 20.94 -15.48
N VAL A 2 12.92 19.87 -16.27
CA VAL A 2 11.61 19.19 -16.47
C VAL A 2 11.71 17.67 -16.28
N GLU A 3 12.90 17.13 -15.97
CA GLU A 3 13.07 15.69 -15.74
C GLU A 3 12.70 15.23 -14.32
N GLU A 4 12.56 16.14 -13.35
CA GLU A 4 12.45 15.76 -11.93
C GLU A 4 11.02 15.38 -11.47
N VAL A 5 10.00 15.57 -12.32
CA VAL A 5 8.60 15.25 -12.01
C VAL A 5 8.18 13.88 -12.60
N SER A 6 9.04 13.26 -13.42
CA SER A 6 8.64 12.16 -14.31
C SER A 6 8.16 10.88 -13.60
N GLY A 7 8.52 10.66 -12.33
CA GLY A 7 8.15 9.43 -11.60
C GLY A 7 6.92 9.55 -10.67
N LEU A 8 6.44 10.75 -10.35
CA LEU A 8 5.34 10.95 -9.38
C LEU A 8 3.95 10.77 -9.99
N THR A 9 3.85 10.78 -11.31
CA THR A 9 2.58 10.65 -12.05
C THR A 9 2.42 9.30 -12.73
N GLU A 10 3.39 8.39 -12.55
CA GLU A 10 3.34 7.05 -13.12
C GLU A 10 2.31 6.17 -12.39
N LEU A 11 1.69 5.24 -13.13
CA LEU A 11 0.67 4.36 -12.57
C LEU A 11 1.33 3.22 -11.79
N SER A 12 0.79 2.92 -10.61
CA SER A 12 1.19 1.76 -9.79
C SER A 12 0.77 0.43 -10.41
N GLY A 13 -0.28 0.45 -11.25
CA GLY A 13 -0.79 -0.70 -11.97
C GLY A 13 -0.12 -0.90 -13.34
N GLY A 14 -0.08 -2.16 -13.80
CA GLY A 14 0.50 -2.54 -15.09
C GLY A 14 1.96 -2.98 -15.00
N VAL A 15 2.54 -3.37 -16.15
CA VAL A 15 3.87 -4.02 -16.21
C VAL A 15 5.02 -3.14 -15.75
N ALA A 16 4.91 -1.81 -15.88
CA ALA A 16 5.91 -0.85 -15.44
C ALA A 16 5.72 -0.39 -13.98
N GLY A 17 4.54 -0.67 -13.39
CA GLY A 17 4.17 -0.21 -12.05
C GLY A 17 5.17 -0.59 -10.94
N PRO A 18 5.72 -1.82 -10.90
CA PRO A 18 6.73 -2.18 -9.92
C PRO A 18 7.99 -1.29 -9.97
N GLU A 19 8.46 -0.90 -11.16
CA GLU A 19 9.63 -0.02 -11.29
C GLU A 19 9.29 1.44 -10.96
N ALA A 20 8.09 1.90 -11.31
CA ALA A 20 7.57 3.21 -10.89
C ALA A 20 7.47 3.34 -9.36
N LEU A 21 7.01 2.28 -8.68
CA LEU A 21 6.85 2.24 -7.22
C LEU A 21 8.19 2.15 -6.48
N ARG A 22 9.20 1.51 -7.06
CA ARG A 22 10.49 1.22 -6.40
C ARG A 22 11.12 2.44 -5.71
N PRO A 23 11.32 3.61 -6.38
CA PRO A 23 11.93 4.77 -5.73
C PRO A 23 11.04 5.36 -4.62
N LEU A 24 9.71 5.35 -4.78
CA LEU A 24 8.76 5.89 -3.79
C LEU A 24 8.68 5.01 -2.54
N VAL A 25 8.69 3.69 -2.72
CA VAL A 25 8.76 2.72 -1.62
C VAL A 25 10.10 2.84 -0.90
N ALA A 26 11.22 2.97 -1.62
CA ALA A 26 12.53 3.18 -1.01
C ALA A 26 12.57 4.48 -0.16
N GLN A 27 12.03 5.58 -0.68
CA GLN A 27 11.91 6.84 0.05
C GLN A 27 11.03 6.70 1.30
N THR A 28 9.90 5.99 1.17
CA THR A 28 8.98 5.72 2.29
C THR A 28 9.68 4.92 3.39
N LEU A 29 10.40 3.85 3.05
CA LEU A 29 11.13 3.02 4.02
C LEU A 29 12.25 3.81 4.74
N ALA A 30 12.97 4.66 4.00
CA ALA A 30 13.99 5.54 4.59
C ALA A 30 13.36 6.53 5.59
N ALA A 31 12.25 7.16 5.22
CA ALA A 31 11.53 8.10 6.06
C ALA A 31 10.89 7.44 7.30
N LEU A 32 10.32 6.24 7.16
CA LEU A 32 9.81 5.46 8.29
C LEU A 32 10.93 5.18 9.32
N THR A 33 12.12 4.84 8.82
CA THR A 33 13.30 4.63 9.66
C THR A 33 13.71 5.91 10.38
N ALA A 34 13.82 7.03 9.66
CA ALA A 34 14.19 8.32 10.23
C ALA A 34 13.21 8.77 11.32
N GLY A 35 11.90 8.67 11.04
CA GLY A 35 10.86 9.06 11.99
C GLY A 35 10.83 8.16 13.23
N ALA A 36 11.01 6.85 13.08
CA ALA A 36 11.10 5.93 14.21
C ALA A 36 12.32 6.20 15.10
N VAL A 37 13.49 6.44 14.49
CA VAL A 37 14.71 6.84 15.22
C VAL A 37 14.47 8.16 15.97
N ARG A 38 13.83 9.14 15.32
CA ARG A 38 13.53 10.44 15.93
C ARG A 38 12.51 10.33 17.08
N ARG A 39 11.54 9.41 16.99
CA ARG A 39 10.57 9.14 18.06
C ARG A 39 11.24 8.60 19.32
N GLY A 40 12.14 7.62 19.17
CA GLY A 40 13.00 7.13 20.27
C GLY A 40 12.29 6.36 21.39
N GLY A 41 11.07 5.86 21.16
CA GLY A 41 10.29 5.10 22.15
C GLY A 41 8.87 4.76 21.68
N PRO A 42 7.98 4.31 22.59
CA PRO A 42 6.62 3.87 22.24
C PRO A 42 5.73 5.01 21.76
N VAL A 43 5.93 6.23 22.28
CA VAL A 43 5.25 7.47 21.86
C VAL A 43 6.20 8.65 22.11
N ILE A 44 5.99 9.76 21.41
CA ILE A 44 6.68 11.02 21.74
C ILE A 44 6.15 11.60 23.05
N ALA A 45 7.03 12.22 23.84
CA ALA A 45 6.65 12.99 25.00
C ALA A 45 6.19 14.39 24.59
N GLY A 46 5.22 14.96 25.31
CA GLY A 46 4.75 16.32 25.12
C GLY A 46 3.23 16.42 24.94
N GLU A 47 2.77 17.64 24.67
CA GLU A 47 1.35 17.95 24.51
C GLU A 47 0.87 17.73 23.06
N PRO A 48 -0.35 17.22 22.84
CA PRO A 48 -0.91 16.99 21.51
C PRO A 48 -0.93 18.23 20.60
N GLU A 49 -1.06 19.42 21.17
CA GLU A 49 -1.08 20.69 20.44
C GLU A 49 0.25 20.97 19.74
N ALA A 50 1.37 20.65 20.39
CA ALA A 50 2.69 20.83 19.81
C ALA A 50 2.90 19.93 18.59
N VAL A 51 2.40 18.70 18.64
CA VAL A 51 2.40 17.75 17.52
C VAL A 51 1.52 18.26 16.39
N THR A 52 0.34 18.76 16.72
CA THR A 52 -0.62 19.31 15.75
C THR A 52 -0.02 20.48 14.98
N GLU A 53 0.66 21.39 15.67
CA GLU A 53 1.29 22.54 15.04
C GLU A 53 2.48 22.12 14.17
N ALA A 54 3.30 21.17 14.63
CA ALA A 54 4.39 20.62 13.82
C ALA A 54 3.88 19.94 12.53
N VAL A 55 2.76 19.21 12.61
CA VAL A 55 2.11 18.62 11.42
C VAL A 55 1.59 19.70 10.48
N ARG A 56 0.94 20.74 11.00
CA ARG A 56 0.44 21.86 10.20
C ARG A 56 1.57 22.56 9.43
N ALA A 57 2.67 22.88 10.12
CA ALA A 57 3.81 23.54 9.52
C ALA A 57 4.43 22.67 8.41
N ALA A 58 4.67 21.38 8.69
CA ALA A 58 5.24 20.48 7.70
C ALA A 58 4.34 20.27 6.47
N LEU A 59 3.01 20.23 6.65
CA LEU A 59 2.06 20.14 5.53
C LEU A 59 2.07 21.41 4.67
N ALA A 60 2.25 22.58 5.27
CA ALA A 60 2.37 23.84 4.55
C ALA A 60 3.65 23.91 3.69
N ASP A 61 4.71 23.21 4.11
CA ASP A 61 6.03 23.17 3.46
C ASP A 61 6.29 21.89 2.65
N ALA A 62 5.30 21.00 2.49
CA ALA A 62 5.45 19.75 1.76
C ALA A 62 5.22 19.94 0.25
N GLN A 63 6.28 20.11 -0.54
CA GLN A 63 6.21 20.21 -2.00
C GLN A 63 7.36 19.48 -2.71
N GLY A 64 7.12 19.16 -3.99
CA GLY A 64 8.08 18.52 -4.87
C GLY A 64 8.38 17.05 -4.52
N PRO A 65 9.41 16.45 -5.14
CA PRO A 65 9.74 15.03 -4.99
C PRO A 65 10.10 14.59 -3.56
N GLY A 66 10.54 15.51 -2.71
CA GLY A 66 10.86 15.24 -1.31
C GLY A 66 9.65 15.17 -0.38
N ALA A 67 8.47 15.64 -0.82
CA ALA A 67 7.29 15.80 0.05
C ALA A 67 6.84 14.48 0.69
N LEU A 68 6.84 13.38 -0.06
CA LEU A 68 6.47 12.06 0.44
C LEU A 68 7.33 11.65 1.64
N GLY A 69 8.66 11.75 1.51
CA GLY A 69 9.59 11.41 2.58
C GLY A 69 9.39 12.27 3.83
N GLN A 70 9.24 13.59 3.66
CA GLN A 70 9.03 14.51 4.79
C GLN A 70 7.75 14.19 5.56
N LEU A 71 6.65 13.92 4.85
CA LEU A 71 5.37 13.57 5.46
C LEU A 71 5.43 12.22 6.18
N VAL A 72 6.04 11.21 5.56
CA VAL A 72 6.19 9.87 6.16
C VAL A 72 7.07 9.92 7.41
N GLU A 73 8.17 10.68 7.38
CA GLU A 73 9.05 10.86 8.54
C GLU A 73 8.29 11.50 9.70
N LEU A 74 7.51 12.54 9.43
CA LEU A 74 6.71 13.23 10.43
C LEU A 74 5.63 12.32 11.03
N LEU A 75 4.94 11.55 10.19
CA LEU A 75 3.93 10.58 10.62
C LEU A 75 4.57 9.49 11.50
N ALA A 76 5.70 8.94 11.08
CA ALA A 76 6.42 7.93 11.86
C ALA A 76 6.93 8.50 13.19
N HIS A 77 7.40 9.75 13.20
CA HIS A 77 7.81 10.42 14.43
C HIS A 77 6.65 10.56 15.43
N GLY A 78 5.46 10.97 14.97
CA GLY A 78 4.30 11.19 15.83
C GLY A 78 3.48 9.95 16.18
N ALA A 79 3.70 8.82 15.50
CA ALA A 79 2.93 7.60 15.70
C ALA A 79 3.29 6.88 17.02
N ALA A 80 2.30 6.20 17.60
CA ALA A 80 2.57 5.18 18.62
C ALA A 80 3.20 3.93 17.97
N ASP A 81 4.14 3.30 18.66
CA ASP A 81 4.85 2.11 18.20
C ASP A 81 4.38 0.84 18.94
N PRO A 82 3.40 0.10 18.40
CA PRO A 82 2.94 -1.14 19.01
C PRO A 82 4.00 -2.27 19.02
N ALA A 83 5.13 -2.10 18.33
CA ALA A 83 6.24 -3.06 18.39
C ALA A 83 7.20 -2.77 19.55
N ASP A 84 7.14 -1.58 20.15
CA ASP A 84 7.87 -1.27 21.38
C ASP A 84 7.23 -2.02 22.57
N PRO A 85 7.99 -2.82 23.35
CA PRO A 85 7.45 -3.55 24.49
C PRO A 85 6.77 -2.68 25.57
N ALA A 86 7.12 -1.39 25.65
CA ALA A 86 6.48 -0.45 26.56
C ALA A 86 5.13 0.08 26.03
N CYS A 87 4.79 -0.15 24.75
CA CYS A 87 3.50 0.21 24.16
C CYS A 87 2.42 -0.86 24.44
N ALA A 88 2.02 -0.99 25.70
CA ALA A 88 1.13 -2.08 26.17
C ALA A 88 -0.26 -1.60 26.63
N ALA A 89 -0.76 -0.46 26.14
CA ALA A 89 -1.98 0.17 26.65
C ALA A 89 -3.29 -0.48 26.15
N HIS A 90 -3.30 -0.97 24.90
CA HIS A 90 -4.52 -1.41 24.21
C HIS A 90 -4.27 -2.68 23.41
N LEU A 91 -5.35 -3.30 22.90
CA LEU A 91 -5.31 -4.40 21.92
C LEU A 91 -4.92 -3.88 20.53
N HIS A 92 -3.78 -3.20 20.47
CA HIS A 92 -3.18 -2.65 19.26
C HIS A 92 -1.96 -3.50 18.92
N CYS A 93 -2.18 -4.53 18.10
CA CYS A 93 -1.13 -5.48 17.76
C CYS A 93 -0.10 -4.87 16.80
N PRO A 94 1.21 -5.16 16.97
CA PRO A 94 2.21 -4.78 15.98
C PRO A 94 1.94 -5.46 14.63
N PRO A 95 1.89 -4.70 13.51
CA PRO A 95 1.65 -5.29 12.21
C PRO A 95 2.83 -6.14 11.76
N LEU A 96 2.56 -7.31 11.18
CA LEU A 96 3.59 -8.14 10.58
C LEU A 96 4.07 -7.52 9.26
N ALA A 97 5.36 -7.61 8.96
CA ALA A 97 5.93 -7.12 7.70
C ALA A 97 5.23 -7.71 6.45
N VAL A 98 4.83 -8.98 6.51
CA VAL A 98 4.08 -9.64 5.43
C VAL A 98 2.69 -9.04 5.21
N ALA A 99 2.03 -8.57 6.28
CA ALA A 99 0.73 -7.92 6.16
C ALA A 99 0.86 -6.57 5.45
N VAL A 100 1.85 -5.76 5.83
CA VAL A 100 2.12 -4.46 5.16
C VAL A 100 2.55 -4.66 3.69
N ALA A 101 3.35 -5.69 3.40
CA ALA A 101 3.70 -6.03 2.02
C ALA A 101 2.49 -6.46 1.19
N ALA A 102 1.54 -7.18 1.80
CA ALA A 102 0.27 -7.53 1.15
C ALA A 102 -0.59 -6.29 0.90
N ASP A 103 -0.64 -5.34 1.85
CA ASP A 103 -1.35 -4.07 1.66
C ASP A 103 -0.77 -3.26 0.49
N LEU A 104 0.56 -3.19 0.36
CA LEU A 104 1.20 -2.58 -0.81
C LEU A 104 0.73 -3.23 -2.12
N ALA A 105 0.68 -4.56 -2.18
CA ALA A 105 0.21 -5.28 -3.36
C ALA A 105 -1.27 -4.99 -3.65
N VAL A 106 -2.12 -4.97 -2.62
CA VAL A 106 -3.54 -4.63 -2.76
C VAL A 106 -3.71 -3.19 -3.25
N SER A 107 -2.96 -2.23 -2.69
CA SER A 107 -2.99 -0.84 -3.12
C SER A 107 -2.49 -0.65 -4.55
N ALA A 108 -1.44 -1.38 -4.97
CA ALA A 108 -0.93 -1.32 -6.33
C ALA A 108 -1.93 -1.86 -7.36
N LEU A 109 -2.66 -2.92 -7.00
CA LEU A 109 -3.65 -3.57 -7.87
C LEU A 109 -5.03 -2.89 -7.84
N ASN A 110 -5.35 -2.17 -6.76
CA ASN A 110 -6.65 -1.51 -6.52
C ASN A 110 -7.88 -2.39 -6.89
N PRO A 111 -7.99 -3.63 -6.38
CA PRO A 111 -9.06 -4.53 -6.77
C PRO A 111 -10.40 -4.12 -6.15
N SER A 112 -11.47 -4.08 -6.95
CA SER A 112 -12.83 -3.93 -6.43
C SER A 112 -13.45 -5.29 -6.14
N GLN A 113 -13.97 -5.47 -4.91
CA GLN A 113 -14.43 -6.77 -4.40
C GLN A 113 -15.93 -7.02 -4.61
N ASP A 114 -16.60 -6.15 -5.36
CA ASP A 114 -18.05 -6.16 -5.61
C ASP A 114 -18.46 -7.15 -6.70
N SER A 115 -17.58 -7.41 -7.68
CA SER A 115 -17.87 -8.32 -8.78
C SER A 115 -16.67 -9.17 -9.19
N TRP A 116 -16.97 -10.34 -9.77
CA TRP A 116 -15.96 -11.31 -10.18
C TRP A 116 -15.04 -10.78 -11.28
N ASP A 117 -15.55 -9.96 -12.20
CA ASP A 117 -14.77 -9.39 -13.30
C ASP A 117 -13.80 -8.28 -12.85
N GLN A 118 -14.00 -7.71 -11.66
CA GLN A 118 -13.13 -6.69 -11.07
C GLN A 118 -12.12 -7.25 -10.06
N ALA A 119 -12.48 -8.36 -9.40
CA ALA A 119 -11.57 -9.13 -8.56
C ALA A 119 -11.90 -10.61 -8.67
N PRO A 120 -11.50 -11.27 -9.77
CA PRO A 120 -11.64 -12.72 -9.87
C PRO A 120 -10.91 -13.32 -8.66
N PRO A 121 -11.48 -14.36 -8.03
CA PRO A 121 -11.10 -14.74 -6.68
C PRO A 121 -9.58 -14.92 -6.60
N PRO A 122 -8.89 -14.21 -5.70
CA PRO A 122 -7.50 -14.52 -5.41
C PRO A 122 -7.41 -15.97 -4.88
N PRO A 123 -6.21 -16.56 -4.78
CA PRO A 123 -6.00 -17.96 -4.35
C PRO A 123 -6.75 -18.30 -3.04
N PRO A 124 -6.90 -19.57 -2.62
CA PRO A 124 -7.94 -20.08 -1.70
C PRO A 124 -8.12 -19.43 -0.31
N TRP A 125 -7.31 -18.44 0.08
CA TRP A 125 -7.43 -17.73 1.34
C TRP A 125 -8.74 -16.96 1.51
N ARG A 126 -9.35 -16.41 0.45
CA ARG A 126 -10.71 -15.81 0.53
C ARG A 126 -11.79 -16.85 0.81
N ALA A 127 -11.70 -18.02 0.19
CA ALA A 127 -12.66 -19.11 0.41
C ALA A 127 -12.59 -19.64 1.86
N ASN A 128 -11.42 -19.57 2.49
CA ASN A 128 -11.22 -20.02 3.88
C ASN A 128 -11.57 -18.96 4.94
N SER A 129 -11.76 -17.69 4.57
CA SER A 129 -11.99 -16.61 5.53
C SER A 129 -13.44 -16.56 6.04
N SER A 130 -14.39 -17.14 5.30
CA SER A 130 -15.81 -17.18 5.65
C SER A 130 -16.45 -18.45 5.08
N PRO A 131 -16.41 -19.59 5.79
CA PRO A 131 -16.92 -20.87 5.29
C PRO A 131 -18.44 -20.89 5.02
N ASN A 132 -19.17 -19.84 5.43
CA ASN A 132 -20.62 -19.70 5.28
C ASN A 132 -21.06 -18.64 4.25
N SER A 133 -20.12 -18.05 3.49
CA SER A 133 -20.51 -17.09 2.44
C SER A 133 -20.97 -17.82 1.18
N PRO A 134 -22.13 -17.45 0.58
CA PRO A 134 -22.55 -18.01 -0.70
C PRO A 134 -21.51 -17.66 -1.77
N ALA A 135 -21.24 -18.61 -2.67
CA ALA A 135 -20.34 -18.38 -3.80
C ALA A 135 -20.79 -17.11 -4.56
N PRO A 136 -19.85 -16.25 -5.00
CA PRO A 136 -20.21 -15.07 -5.77
C PRO A 136 -21.01 -15.51 -7.00
N SER A 137 -22.16 -14.87 -7.20
CA SER A 137 -23.05 -15.13 -8.33
C SER A 137 -22.27 -14.92 -9.63
N ALA A 138 -22.11 -15.99 -10.41
CA ALA A 138 -21.49 -15.95 -11.74
C ALA A 138 -22.39 -15.31 -12.81
N SER A 139 -23.40 -14.52 -12.42
CA SER A 139 -24.32 -13.83 -13.33
C SER A 139 -23.69 -12.59 -13.97
N GLY A 140 -22.53 -12.77 -14.59
CA GLY A 140 -22.03 -11.89 -15.65
C GLY A 140 -22.43 -12.48 -17.01
N PRO A 141 -22.59 -11.67 -18.07
CA PRO A 141 -22.84 -12.20 -19.40
C PRO A 141 -21.73 -13.19 -19.76
N ASN A 142 -22.10 -14.31 -20.37
CA ASN A 142 -21.20 -15.38 -20.80
C ASN A 142 -20.13 -14.83 -21.77
N VAL A 143 -19.03 -14.31 -21.23
CA VAL A 143 -17.89 -13.85 -22.03
C VAL A 143 -17.18 -15.09 -22.52
N ARG A 144 -17.52 -15.49 -23.74
CA ARG A 144 -16.73 -16.46 -24.52
C ARG A 144 -15.27 -15.99 -24.50
N PRO A 145 -14.29 -16.89 -24.33
CA PRO A 145 -12.89 -16.52 -24.51
C PRO A 145 -12.71 -16.01 -25.94
N ALA A 146 -12.46 -14.71 -26.08
CA ALA A 146 -12.00 -14.14 -27.32
C ALA A 146 -10.58 -14.67 -27.57
N CYS A 147 -10.37 -15.18 -28.79
CA CYS A 147 -9.13 -15.74 -29.32
C CYS A 147 -8.78 -17.18 -28.88
N SER A 148 -9.36 -18.16 -29.59
CA SER A 148 -8.62 -19.39 -29.89
C SER A 148 -7.40 -19.02 -30.76
N PRO A 149 -6.19 -19.52 -30.48
CA PRO A 149 -5.07 -19.39 -31.41
C PRO A 149 -5.39 -20.13 -32.72
N PRO A 150 -4.92 -19.64 -33.89
CA PRO A 150 -5.12 -20.36 -35.15
C PRO A 150 -4.44 -21.73 -35.09
N ALA A 151 -5.12 -22.76 -35.60
CA ALA A 151 -4.61 -24.12 -35.66
C ALA A 151 -3.30 -24.16 -36.46
N ALA A 152 -2.29 -24.87 -35.93
CA ALA A 152 -1.04 -25.12 -36.63
C ALA A 152 -1.32 -25.94 -37.91
N PRO A 153 -0.63 -25.65 -39.04
CA PRO A 153 -0.78 -26.44 -40.25
C PRO A 153 -0.23 -27.85 -40.07
N SER A 154 -0.97 -28.86 -40.55
CA SER A 154 -0.58 -30.26 -40.51
C SER A 154 0.69 -30.52 -41.34
N PRO A 155 1.63 -31.35 -40.86
CA PRO A 155 2.80 -31.74 -41.65
C PRO A 155 2.38 -32.68 -42.80
N THR A 156 2.93 -32.41 -43.98
CA THR A 156 2.92 -33.28 -45.17
C THR A 156 3.96 -34.38 -45.05
#